data_AF-A0A377Q4F1-F1
#
_entry.id   AF-A0A377Q4F1-F1
#
_cell.length_a   1.000
_cell.length_b   1.000
_cell.length_c   1.000
_cell.angle_alpha   90.00
_cell.angle_beta   90.00
_cell.angle_gamma   90.00
#
_symmetry.space_group_name_H-M   'P 1'
#
loop_
_entity.id
_entity.type
_entity.pdbx_description
1 polymer ?
#
loop_
_entity_poly.entity_id
_entity_poly.type
_entity_poly.pdbx_seq_one_letter_code
_entity_poly.pdbx_strand_id
1 'polypeptide(L)'
;MIASLTGLLLWGTTGATLAAAGWKKNRLLIAAGVLLILASPWLLGLLSMPSLATLGLACGVLFKQKLRPALAGWLLLSGLALYSSALGFWAFDVYVLGYAPQVLLIWCAISLALAWQQGHKALAIAWLLALALFPLGVLESANLWDALLDPMAMITGAVALLLSLKSKAD
;
A
#
# COMPACT_ATOMS: atom_id res chain seq x y z
N MET A 1 -7.81 8.05 -21.59
CA MET A 1 -6.61 7.60 -20.86
C MET A 1 -6.34 6.15 -21.24
N ILE A 2 -5.21 5.89 -21.90
CA ILE A 2 -4.73 4.52 -22.18
C ILE A 2 -4.23 3.97 -20.84
N ALA A 3 -4.68 2.78 -20.44
CA ALA A 3 -4.22 2.14 -19.22
C ALA A 3 -2.69 2.04 -19.23
N SER A 4 -2.01 2.53 -18.18
CA SER A 4 -0.58 2.30 -18.08
C SER A 4 -0.33 0.80 -17.91
N LEU A 5 0.64 0.27 -18.67
CA LEU A 5 1.07 -1.12 -18.55
C LEU A 5 1.47 -1.45 -17.10
N THR A 6 2.06 -0.49 -16.41
CA THR A 6 2.50 -0.59 -15.01
C THR A 6 1.35 -0.81 -14.04
N GLY A 7 0.22 -0.15 -14.25
CA GLY A 7 -0.95 -0.30 -13.42
C GLY A 7 -1.62 -1.66 -13.58
N LEU A 8 -1.73 -2.13 -14.82
CA LEU A 8 -2.18 -3.48 -15.14
C LEU A 8 -1.36 -4.55 -14.43
N LEU A 9 -0.04 -4.40 -14.46
CA LEU A 9 0.88 -5.30 -13.78
C LEU A 9 0.71 -5.26 -12.26
N LEU A 10 0.54 -4.07 -11.65
CA LEU A 10 0.34 -3.93 -10.20
C LEU A 10 -0.96 -4.59 -9.72
N TRP A 11 -2.07 -4.41 -10.44
CA TRP A 11 -3.33 -5.08 -10.13
C TRP A 11 -3.22 -6.59 -10.29
N GLY A 12 -2.71 -7.06 -11.43
CA GLY A 12 -2.55 -8.48 -11.71
C GLY A 12 -1.67 -9.17 -10.67
N THR A 13 -0.53 -8.56 -10.31
CA THR A 13 0.40 -9.10 -9.31
C THR A 13 -0.16 -9.06 -7.90
N THR A 14 -0.80 -7.97 -7.48
CA THR A 14 -1.42 -7.86 -6.15
C THR A 14 -2.56 -8.87 -5.98
N GLY A 15 -3.44 -8.98 -6.99
CA GLY A 15 -4.53 -9.92 -6.96
C GLY A 15 -4.05 -11.38 -7.03
N ALA A 16 -3.07 -11.68 -7.89
CA ALA A 16 -2.48 -13.01 -7.98
C ALA A 16 -1.76 -13.42 -6.68
N THR A 17 -1.04 -12.50 -6.03
CA THR A 17 -0.36 -12.78 -4.76
C THR A 17 -1.35 -13.06 -3.64
N LEU A 18 -2.45 -12.30 -3.54
CA LEU A 18 -3.52 -12.59 -2.58
C LEU A 18 -4.23 -13.92 -2.86
N ALA A 19 -4.53 -14.21 -4.14
CA ALA A 19 -5.14 -15.48 -4.53
C ALA A 19 -4.23 -16.67 -4.22
N ALA A 20 -2.93 -16.55 -4.52
CA ALA A 20 -1.92 -17.55 -4.19
C ALA A 20 -1.81 -17.77 -2.67
N ALA A 21 -1.89 -16.70 -1.86
CA ALA A 21 -1.87 -16.81 -0.41
C ALA A 21 -3.08 -17.58 0.14
N GLY A 22 -4.23 -17.49 -0.54
CA GLY A 22 -5.46 -18.17 -0.19
C GLY A 22 -5.60 -19.60 -0.71
N TRP A 23 -4.86 -20.01 -1.77
CA TRP A 23 -5.15 -21.14 -2.68
C TRP A 23 -5.61 -22.46 -2.04
N LYS A 24 -5.11 -22.82 -0.84
CA LYS A 24 -5.52 -24.04 -0.12
C LYS A 24 -6.10 -23.82 1.27
N LYS A 25 -6.12 -22.58 1.76
CA LYS A 25 -6.33 -22.29 3.19
C LYS A 25 -7.44 -21.30 3.46
N ASN A 26 -7.72 -20.39 2.53
CA ASN A 26 -8.65 -19.29 2.79
C ASN A 26 -9.34 -18.84 1.51
N ARG A 27 -10.59 -19.30 1.34
CA ARG A 27 -11.44 -18.92 0.19
C ARG A 27 -11.69 -17.41 0.11
N LEU A 28 -11.67 -16.69 1.24
CA LEU A 28 -11.82 -15.24 1.25
C LEU A 28 -10.61 -14.53 0.64
N LEU A 29 -9.38 -15.02 0.89
CA LEU A 29 -8.18 -14.46 0.26
C LEU A 29 -8.16 -14.74 -1.26
N ILE A 30 -8.63 -15.92 -1.67
CA ILE A 30 -8.83 -16.24 -3.08
C ILE A 30 -9.85 -15.29 -3.71
N ALA A 31 -11.02 -15.15 -3.08
CA ALA A 31 -12.08 -14.26 -3.56
C ALA A 31 -11.61 -12.81 -3.61
N ALA A 32 -10.89 -12.32 -2.60
CA ALA A 32 -10.32 -10.98 -2.59
C ALA A 32 -9.27 -10.80 -3.70
N GLY A 33 -8.37 -11.76 -3.91
CA GLY A 33 -7.39 -11.71 -4.99
C GLY A 33 -8.04 -11.70 -6.37
N VAL A 34 -9.03 -12.57 -6.60
CA VAL A 34 -9.82 -12.61 -7.84
C VAL A 34 -10.61 -11.32 -8.03
N LEU A 35 -11.27 -10.83 -6.98
CA LEU A 35 -12.00 -9.57 -7.01
C LEU A 35 -11.07 -8.40 -7.30
N LEU A 36 -9.84 -8.36 -6.80
CA LEU A 36 -8.88 -7.31 -7.16
C LEU A 36 -8.47 -7.39 -8.63
N ILE A 37 -8.23 -8.59 -9.18
CA ILE A 37 -7.95 -8.76 -10.62
C ILE A 37 -9.14 -8.25 -11.45
N LEU A 38 -10.37 -8.65 -11.07
CA LEU A 38 -11.59 -8.29 -11.78
C LEU A 38 -11.99 -6.82 -11.56
N ALA A 39 -11.75 -6.26 -10.38
CA ALA A 39 -12.01 -4.86 -10.04
C ALA A 39 -10.86 -3.93 -10.46
N SER A 40 -9.88 -4.44 -11.20
CA SER A 40 -8.88 -3.60 -11.84
C SER A 40 -9.60 -2.49 -12.65
N PRO A 41 -9.01 -1.29 -12.79
CA PRO A 41 -9.64 -0.06 -13.29
C PRO A 41 -10.33 -0.14 -14.65
N TRP A 42 -10.25 -1.27 -15.34
CA TRP A 42 -11.09 -1.66 -16.47
C TRP A 42 -12.60 -1.66 -16.17
N LEU A 43 -13.03 -1.77 -14.91
CA LEU A 43 -14.46 -1.97 -14.58
C LEU A 43 -15.17 -0.82 -13.85
N LEU A 44 -14.48 0.12 -13.19
CA LEU A 44 -15.16 1.10 -12.32
C LEU A 44 -14.63 2.54 -12.33
N GLY A 45 -13.45 2.86 -12.87
CA GLY A 45 -12.93 4.24 -12.91
C GLY A 45 -12.77 4.98 -11.56
N LEU A 46 -13.01 4.29 -10.43
CA LEU A 46 -13.18 4.87 -9.09
C LEU A 46 -11.96 4.67 -8.17
N LEU A 47 -11.04 3.78 -8.51
CA LEU A 47 -9.83 3.51 -7.72
C LEU A 47 -8.61 3.54 -8.64
N SER A 48 -7.76 4.56 -8.46
CA SER A 48 -6.42 4.60 -9.01
C SER A 48 -5.59 3.40 -8.52
N MET A 49 -4.54 3.03 -9.27
CA MET A 49 -3.72 1.83 -9.09
C MET A 49 -3.35 1.50 -7.63
N PRO A 50 -3.29 0.22 -7.19
CA PRO A 50 -2.72 -0.14 -5.92
C PRO A 50 -1.23 0.22 -5.96
N SER A 51 -0.82 0.94 -4.95
CA SER A 51 0.56 1.30 -4.69
C SER A 51 1.43 0.05 -4.52
N LEU A 52 2.74 0.23 -4.66
CA LEU A 52 3.70 -0.81 -4.33
C LEU A 52 3.57 -1.23 -2.85
N ALA A 53 3.12 -0.34 -1.95
CA ALA A 53 2.87 -0.70 -0.56
C ALA A 53 1.78 -1.78 -0.42
N THR A 54 0.69 -1.69 -1.18
CA THR A 54 -0.36 -2.72 -1.15
C THR A 54 0.14 -4.05 -1.70
N LEU A 55 0.95 -4.03 -2.76
CA LEU A 55 1.64 -5.24 -3.23
C LEU A 55 2.58 -5.81 -2.15
N GLY A 56 3.33 -4.95 -1.45
CA GLY A 56 4.21 -5.33 -0.35
C GLY A 56 3.47 -5.98 0.82
N LEU A 57 2.28 -5.48 1.14
CA LEU A 57 1.37 -6.06 2.14
C LEU A 57 0.84 -7.42 1.67
N ALA A 58 0.38 -7.54 0.42
CA ALA A 58 -0.08 -8.80 -0.16
C ALA A 58 1.02 -9.88 -0.17
N CYS A 59 2.24 -9.52 -0.58
CA CYS A 59 3.41 -10.38 -0.47
C CYS A 59 3.75 -10.73 0.98
N GLY A 60 3.55 -9.81 1.92
CA GLY A 60 3.67 -10.06 3.35
C GLY A 60 2.79 -11.22 3.83
N VAL A 61 1.56 -11.33 3.31
CA VAL A 61 0.65 -12.45 3.60
C VAL A 61 1.24 -13.78 3.13
N LEU A 62 1.78 -13.84 1.90
CA LEU A 62 2.44 -15.04 1.37
C LEU A 62 3.62 -15.49 2.24
N PHE A 63 4.43 -14.53 2.66
CA PHE A 63 5.61 -14.78 3.51
C PHE A 63 5.29 -14.85 5.00
N LYS A 64 4.01 -14.86 5.39
CA LYS A 64 3.53 -14.89 6.79
C LYS A 64 4.13 -13.79 7.66
N GLN A 65 4.42 -12.64 7.08
CA GLN A 65 4.91 -11.47 7.79
C GLN A 65 3.73 -10.81 8.49
N LYS A 66 3.83 -10.64 9.81
CA LYS A 66 2.77 -10.02 10.60
C LYS A 66 2.87 -8.50 10.50
N LEU A 67 1.76 -7.85 10.20
CA LEU A 67 1.65 -6.40 10.32
C LEU A 67 1.49 -6.02 11.80
N ARG A 68 2.61 -5.65 12.44
CA ARG A 68 2.66 -5.32 13.87
C ARG A 68 2.05 -3.94 14.15
N PRO A 69 1.59 -3.66 15.39
CA PRO A 69 0.77 -2.49 15.68
C PRO A 69 1.39 -1.13 15.32
N ALA A 70 2.69 -0.92 15.55
CA ALA A 70 3.28 0.39 15.24
C ALA A 70 3.42 0.63 13.73
N LEU A 71 3.74 -0.39 12.93
CA LEU A 71 3.73 -0.28 11.47
C LEU A 71 2.29 -0.13 10.93
N ALA A 72 1.34 -0.87 11.50
CA ALA A 72 -0.08 -0.73 11.18
C ALA A 72 -0.61 0.68 11.46
N GLY A 73 -0.25 1.24 12.62
CA GLY A 73 -0.59 2.62 12.99
C GLY A 73 0.12 3.65 12.14
N TRP A 74 1.36 3.40 11.73
CA TRP A 74 2.08 4.27 10.80
C TRP A 74 1.37 4.37 9.44
N LEU A 75 0.92 3.25 8.87
CA LEU A 75 0.15 3.23 7.63
C LEU A 75 -1.17 3.99 7.77
N LEU A 76 -1.88 3.79 8.89
CA LEU A 76 -3.14 4.47 9.17
C LEU A 76 -2.94 5.99 9.31
N LEU A 77 -2.03 6.42 10.17
CA LEU A 77 -1.78 7.84 10.44
C LEU A 77 -1.27 8.56 9.18
N SER A 78 -0.36 7.93 8.43
CA SER A 78 0.13 8.47 7.16
C SER A 78 -1.00 8.64 6.15
N GLY A 79 -1.86 7.62 6.02
CA GLY A 79 -2.99 7.66 5.08
C GLY A 79 -4.02 8.70 5.49
N LEU A 80 -4.35 8.80 6.78
CA LEU A 80 -5.25 9.83 7.29
C LEU A 80 -4.68 11.23 7.00
N ALA A 81 -3.43 11.50 7.35
CA ALA A 81 -2.80 12.79 7.08
C ALA A 81 -2.83 13.13 5.59
N LEU A 82 -2.44 12.16 4.74
CA LEU A 82 -2.39 12.33 3.29
C LEU A 82 -3.78 12.59 2.69
N TYR A 83 -4.73 11.66 2.87
CA TYR A 83 -6.02 11.74 2.18
C TYR A 83 -6.94 12.79 2.76
N SER A 84 -6.89 13.06 4.08
CA SER A 84 -7.67 14.17 4.61
C SER A 84 -7.15 15.54 4.13
N SER A 85 -5.83 15.68 3.91
CA SER A 85 -5.26 16.89 3.29
C SER A 85 -5.68 17.05 1.84
N ALA A 86 -5.65 15.97 1.06
CA ALA A 86 -6.10 15.98 -0.34
C ALA A 86 -7.60 16.28 -0.49
N LEU A 87 -8.42 15.94 0.52
CA LEU A 87 -9.85 16.28 0.57
C LEU A 87 -10.12 17.74 0.99
N GLY A 88 -9.09 18.52 1.31
CA GLY A 88 -9.22 19.92 1.70
C GLY A 88 -9.63 20.14 3.16
N PHE A 89 -9.50 19.13 4.03
CA PHE A 89 -9.75 19.32 5.47
C PHE A 89 -8.66 20.14 6.16
N TRP A 90 -7.52 20.33 5.51
CA TRP A 90 -6.38 21.08 6.04
C TRP A 90 -6.02 22.21 5.07
N ALA A 91 -5.51 23.32 5.61
CA ALA A 91 -5.02 24.43 4.80
C ALA A 91 -3.75 24.07 3.99
N PHE A 92 -3.05 23.01 4.41
CA PHE A 92 -1.86 22.50 3.75
C PHE A 92 -2.13 21.14 3.13
N ASP A 93 -1.85 21.01 1.83
CA ASP A 93 -2.01 19.75 1.09
C ASP A 93 -0.71 18.93 1.13
N VAL A 94 -0.71 17.87 1.96
CA VAL A 94 0.43 16.96 2.11
C VAL A 94 0.65 16.15 0.84
N TYR A 95 -0.39 15.95 0.02
CA TYR A 95 -0.28 15.19 -1.22
C TYR A 95 0.62 15.88 -2.24
N VAL A 96 0.68 17.21 -2.25
CA VAL A 96 1.56 18.00 -3.11
C VAL A 96 3.05 17.68 -2.87
N LEU A 97 3.42 17.29 -1.64
CA LEU A 97 4.81 16.95 -1.30
C LEU A 97 5.36 15.79 -2.13
N GLY A 98 4.50 14.93 -2.67
CA GLY A 98 4.96 13.81 -3.49
C GLY A 98 5.45 14.20 -4.90
N TYR A 99 5.22 15.43 -5.34
CA TYR A 99 5.88 16.00 -6.53
C TYR A 99 7.30 16.50 -6.22
N ALA A 100 7.64 16.72 -4.94
CA ALA A 100 8.95 17.13 -4.46
C ALA A 100 9.56 16.02 -3.57
N PRO A 101 10.00 14.89 -4.16
CA PRO A 101 10.30 13.64 -3.44
C PRO A 101 11.37 13.76 -2.35
N GLN A 102 12.24 14.77 -2.44
CA GLN A 102 13.25 15.10 -1.44
C GLN A 102 12.63 15.34 -0.05
N VAL A 103 11.45 15.95 -0.01
CA VAL A 103 10.70 16.24 1.23
C VAL A 103 10.18 14.95 1.87
N LEU A 104 9.93 13.91 1.08
CA LEU A 104 9.42 12.62 1.56
C LEU A 104 10.50 11.67 2.07
N LEU A 105 11.80 12.01 1.96
CA LEU A 105 12.89 11.13 2.39
C LEU A 105 12.82 10.79 3.87
N ILE A 106 12.40 11.73 4.73
CA ILE A 106 12.22 11.47 6.17
C ILE A 106 11.10 10.46 6.40
N TRP A 107 9.94 10.65 5.75
CA TRP A 107 8.84 9.69 5.82
C TRP A 107 9.26 8.31 5.35
N CYS A 108 10.02 8.24 4.24
CA CYS A 108 10.55 7.00 3.69
C CYS A 108 11.51 6.31 4.66
N ALA A 109 12.43 7.06 5.27
CA ALA A 109 13.38 6.53 6.24
C ALA A 109 12.66 5.92 7.46
N ILE A 110 11.66 6.61 8.00
CA ILE A 110 10.84 6.11 9.12
C ILE A 110 10.08 4.85 8.69
N SER A 111 9.44 4.88 7.52
CA SER A 111 8.69 3.75 6.97
C SER A 111 9.56 2.51 6.82
N LEU A 112 10.73 2.66 6.20
CA LEU A 112 11.70 1.58 6.02
C LEU A 112 12.23 1.05 7.35
N ALA A 113 12.59 1.93 8.29
CA ALA A 113 13.06 1.54 9.62
C ALA A 113 11.98 0.76 10.37
N LEU A 114 10.73 1.24 10.39
CA LEU A 114 9.61 0.56 11.04
C LEU A 114 9.33 -0.81 10.40
N ALA A 115 9.25 -0.89 9.08
CA ALA A 115 9.00 -2.15 8.38
C ALA A 115 10.12 -3.16 8.62
N TRP A 116 11.37 -2.72 8.61
CA TRP A 116 12.52 -3.58 8.89
C TRP A 116 12.54 -4.08 10.34
N GLN A 117 12.43 -3.16 11.31
CA GLN A 117 12.44 -3.48 12.74
C GLN A 117 11.27 -4.40 13.14
N GLN A 118 10.11 -4.25 12.50
CA GLN A 118 8.93 -5.07 12.79
C GLN A 118 8.87 -6.36 11.97
N GLY A 119 9.86 -6.62 11.11
CA GLY A 119 10.02 -7.87 10.36
C GLY A 119 9.15 -7.96 9.10
N HIS A 120 8.55 -6.85 8.66
CA HIS A 120 7.71 -6.81 7.46
C HIS A 120 8.53 -6.48 6.19
N LYS A 121 9.54 -7.31 5.92
CA LYS A 121 10.52 -7.13 4.84
C LYS A 121 9.90 -6.94 3.45
N ALA A 122 8.77 -7.58 3.15
CA ALA A 122 8.11 -7.47 1.85
C ALA A 122 7.63 -6.02 1.58
N LEU A 123 7.12 -5.35 2.62
CA LEU A 123 6.70 -3.96 2.54
C LEU A 123 7.91 -3.01 2.46
N ALA A 124 8.97 -3.29 3.22
CA ALA A 124 10.21 -2.53 3.14
C ALA A 124 10.81 -2.58 1.73
N ILE A 125 10.87 -3.78 1.11
CA ILE A 125 11.34 -3.97 -0.26
C ILE A 125 10.44 -3.21 -1.24
N ALA A 126 9.12 -3.27 -1.07
CA ALA A 126 8.21 -2.55 -1.96
C ALA A 126 8.41 -1.03 -1.91
N TRP A 127 8.63 -0.44 -0.72
CA TRP A 127 8.98 0.97 -0.58
C TRP A 127 10.35 1.30 -1.17
N LEU A 128 11.36 0.44 -1.02
CA LEU A 128 12.66 0.61 -1.67
C LEU A 128 12.52 0.58 -3.20
N LEU A 129 11.68 -0.31 -3.74
CA LEU A 129 11.39 -0.36 -5.17
C LEU A 129 10.70 0.92 -5.64
N ALA A 130 9.73 1.45 -4.88
CA ALA A 130 9.09 2.72 -5.22
C ALA A 130 10.12 3.86 -5.33
N LEU A 131 11.02 3.96 -4.35
CA LEU A 131 12.09 4.96 -4.35
C LEU A 131 13.09 4.78 -5.50
N ALA A 132 13.44 3.54 -5.84
CA ALA A 132 14.38 3.24 -6.91
C ALA A 132 13.77 3.49 -8.30
N LEU A 133 12.47 3.20 -8.47
CA LEU A 133 11.77 3.31 -9.75
C LEU A 133 11.29 4.74 -10.04
N PHE A 134 11.00 5.54 -9.00
CA PHE A 134 10.54 6.92 -9.15
C PHE A 134 11.46 7.81 -10.01
N PRO A 135 12.78 7.92 -9.74
CA PRO A 135 13.67 8.74 -10.55
C PRO A 135 13.88 8.21 -11.97
N LEU A 136 13.54 6.95 -12.25
CA LEU A 136 13.61 6.37 -13.59
C LEU A 136 12.41 6.77 -14.47
N GLY A 137 11.39 7.44 -13.91
CA GLY A 137 10.20 7.86 -14.65
C GLY A 137 9.35 6.70 -15.17
N VAL A 138 9.53 5.50 -14.63
CA VAL A 138 8.81 4.30 -15.07
C VAL A 138 7.51 4.08 -14.29
N LEU A 139 7.31 4.80 -13.19
CA LEU A 139 6.04 4.79 -12.46
C LEU A 139 5.00 5.62 -13.24
N GLU A 140 3.74 5.22 -13.18
CA GLU A 140 2.66 5.89 -13.90
C GLU A 140 2.39 7.31 -13.41
N SER A 141 2.51 7.52 -12.09
CA SER A 141 2.31 8.82 -11.48
C SER A 141 3.64 9.54 -11.28
N ALA A 142 3.62 10.85 -11.56
CA ALA A 142 4.69 11.77 -11.20
C ALA A 142 4.66 12.13 -9.69
N ASN A 143 3.67 11.66 -8.94
CA ASN A 143 3.57 11.83 -7.49
C ASN A 143 4.04 10.56 -6.77
N LEU A 144 5.11 10.68 -5.97
CA LEU A 144 5.71 9.54 -5.28
C LEU A 144 4.75 8.89 -4.26
N TRP A 145 3.80 9.64 -3.71
CA TRP A 145 2.82 9.09 -2.76
C TRP A 145 2.04 7.93 -3.37
N ASP A 146 1.67 8.02 -4.64
CA ASP A 146 0.84 7.00 -5.31
C ASP A 146 1.53 5.62 -5.37
N ALA A 147 2.87 5.60 -5.30
CA ALA A 147 3.64 4.36 -5.20
C ALA A 147 3.92 3.93 -3.76
N LEU A 148 3.97 4.87 -2.81
CA LEU A 148 4.33 4.63 -1.41
C LEU A 148 3.12 4.31 -0.52
N LEU A 149 1.94 4.82 -0.82
CA LEU A 149 0.77 4.64 0.02
C LEU A 149 -0.51 4.83 -0.80
N ASP A 150 -1.44 3.88 -0.66
CA ASP A 150 -2.79 3.99 -1.20
C ASP A 150 -3.84 3.79 -0.07
N PRO A 151 -5.14 4.06 -0.33
CA PRO A 151 -6.17 3.84 0.67
C PRO A 151 -6.30 2.39 1.13
N MET A 152 -5.93 1.39 0.33
CA MET A 152 -5.97 -0.02 0.75
C MET A 152 -4.88 -0.35 1.76
N ALA A 153 -3.67 0.18 1.58
CA ALA A 153 -2.59 0.06 2.55
C ALA A 153 -2.97 0.73 3.89
N MET A 154 -3.59 1.90 3.84
CA MET A 154 -4.14 2.58 5.02
C MET A 154 -5.22 1.73 5.73
N ILE A 155 -6.21 1.24 4.99
CA ILE A 155 -7.30 0.40 5.52
C ILE A 155 -6.75 -0.90 6.12
N THR A 156 -5.75 -1.51 5.48
CA THR A 156 -5.07 -2.71 6.01
C THR A 156 -4.41 -2.42 7.36
N GLY A 157 -3.76 -1.26 7.49
CA GLY A 157 -3.23 -0.78 8.77
C GLY A 157 -4.31 -0.62 9.84
N ALA A 158 -5.45 0.00 9.51
CA ALA A 158 -6.58 0.14 10.43
C ALA A 158 -7.13 -1.20 10.90
N VAL A 159 -7.40 -2.13 9.98
CA VAL A 159 -7.92 -3.47 10.31
C VAL A 159 -6.94 -4.23 11.20
N ALA A 160 -5.64 -4.21 10.88
CA ALA A 160 -4.62 -4.90 11.70
C ALA A 160 -4.51 -4.32 13.11
N LEU A 161 -4.67 -3.01 13.27
CA LEU A 161 -4.73 -2.37 14.59
C LEU A 161 -5.95 -2.83 15.38
N LEU A 162 -7.14 -2.80 14.78
CA LEU A 162 -8.39 -3.23 15.44
C LEU A 162 -8.29 -4.68 15.93
N LEU A 163 -7.75 -5.57 15.08
CA LEU A 163 -7.53 -6.97 15.45
C LEU A 163 -6.51 -7.13 16.59
N SER A 164 -5.45 -6.31 16.59
CA SER A 164 -4.43 -6.32 17.65
C SER A 164 -4.96 -5.81 18.99
N LEU A 165 -5.88 -4.83 18.98
CA LEU A 165 -6.55 -4.33 20.17
C LEU A 165 -7.50 -5.37 20.76
N LYS A 166 -8.28 -6.05 19.91
CA LYS A 166 -9.16 -7.13 20.34
C LYS A 166 -8.39 -8.26 21.03
N SER A 167 -7.27 -8.68 20.44
CA SER A 167 -6.41 -9.74 20.99
C SER A 167 -5.75 -9.40 22.34
N LYS A 168 -5.74 -8.14 22.78
CA LYS A 168 -5.22 -7.72 24.10
C LYS A 168 -6.31 -7.62 25.17
N ALA A 169 -7.57 -7.61 24.78
CA ALA A 169 -8.71 -7.49 25.69
C ALA A 169 -9.24 -8.86 26.16
N ASP A 170 -8.87 -9.92 25.45
CA ASP A 170 -9.10 -11.34 25.81
C ASP A 170 -7.92 -11.88 26.63
#